data_AF-A0A367I9U0-F1
#
_entry.id   AF-A0A367I9U0-F1
#
_cell.length_a   1.000
_cell.length_b   1.000
_cell.length_c   1.000
_cell.angle_alpha   90.00
_cell.angle_beta   90.00
_cell.angle_gamma   90.00
#
_symmetry.space_group_name_H-M   'P 1'
#
loop_
_entity.id
_entity.type
_entity.pdbx_description
1 polymer ?
#
loop_
_entity_poly.entity_id
_entity_poly.type
_entity_poly.pdbx_seq_one_letter_code
_entity_poly.pdbx_strand_id
1 'polypeptide(L)'
;MFFVKFAITKTVDLENGQITWSINPELLRIYSYLFFWLIIFCGWYFTKHHSDVDFHDNILIDTFGSNSICLLFDHPPANYILPSLWALNYLLLFSYSLSCWLRVYHEKALEHITSSRYNFFTICTLIEILSFTIFSTIFAITPEESVAIHTLPFTFLIIGLSILSGKNYIYYQFVTELTEKEKFQSKVITSIHIFVSLFKIFFQFYALFQPEIIDNQNVLSTNEIFSIIWIFTAAIIPIYTSWRLKDRAGDLSFTISPRLTSF
;
A
#
# COMPACT_ATOMS: atom_id res chain seq x y z
N MET A 1 12.77 22.33 -18.52
CA MET A 1 13.47 22.11 -17.24
C MET A 1 12.46 21.46 -16.29
N PHE A 2 12.51 20.13 -16.13
CA PHE A 2 11.62 19.43 -15.19
C PHE A 2 12.15 19.68 -13.78
N PHE A 3 11.48 20.53 -13.00
CA PHE A 3 11.75 20.63 -11.56
C PHE A 3 11.33 19.32 -10.91
N VAL A 4 12.29 18.56 -10.39
CA VAL A 4 12.02 17.38 -9.57
C VAL A 4 11.51 17.88 -8.21
N LYS A 5 10.19 17.84 -8.01
CA LYS A 5 9.59 18.07 -6.69
C LYS A 5 9.91 16.86 -5.81
N PHE A 6 10.65 17.08 -4.73
CA PHE A 6 10.92 16.05 -3.72
C PHE A 6 9.73 15.91 -2.76
N ALA A 7 9.56 14.72 -2.17
CA ALA A 7 8.49 14.48 -1.19
C ALA A 7 8.64 15.34 0.07
N ILE A 8 9.86 15.72 0.43
CA ILE A 8 10.15 16.61 1.55
C ILE A 8 11.01 17.75 1.02
N THR A 9 10.58 18.98 1.27
CA THR A 9 11.30 20.19 0.90
C THR A 9 11.45 21.10 2.11
N LYS A 10 12.51 21.92 2.11
CA LYS A 10 12.80 22.89 3.17
C LYS A 10 12.97 24.26 2.54
N THR A 11 12.27 25.25 3.06
CA THR A 11 12.54 26.66 2.79
C THR A 11 13.02 27.35 4.06
N VAL A 12 13.99 28.25 3.92
CA VAL A 12 14.56 29.02 5.03
C VAL A 12 14.31 30.49 4.71
N ASP A 13 13.51 31.13 5.55
CA ASP A 13 13.30 32.57 5.54
C ASP A 13 14.23 33.19 6.58
N LEU A 14 15.35 33.72 6.09
CA LEU A 14 16.38 34.35 6.94
C LEU A 14 15.91 35.68 7.51
N GLU A 15 14.99 36.39 6.84
CA GLU A 15 14.50 37.69 7.30
C GLU A 15 13.62 37.52 8.53
N ASN A 16 12.75 36.51 8.53
CA ASN A 16 11.87 36.21 9.65
C ASN A 16 12.43 35.15 10.62
N GLY A 17 13.62 34.61 10.33
CA GLY A 17 14.23 33.53 11.11
C GLY A 17 13.37 32.26 11.15
N GLN A 18 12.66 31.96 10.06
CA GLN A 18 11.74 30.83 9.96
C GLN A 18 12.28 29.71 9.08
N ILE A 19 12.02 28.47 9.46
CA ILE A 19 12.28 27.30 8.63
C ILE A 19 10.95 26.60 8.39
N THR A 20 10.58 26.42 7.13
CA THR A 20 9.36 25.70 6.75
C THR A 20 9.72 24.38 6.10
N TRP A 21 9.22 23.29 6.69
CA TRP A 21 9.29 21.95 6.12
C TRP A 21 7.98 21.64 5.44
N SER A 22 8.03 21.29 4.15
CA SER A 22 6.85 20.89 3.39
C SER A 22 6.96 19.43 2.98
N ILE A 23 5.92 18.65 3.28
CA ILE A 23 5.81 17.22 3.00
C ILE A 23 4.66 17.03 2.00
N ASN A 24 4.96 16.39 0.86
CA ASN A 24 3.97 15.95 -0.11
C ASN A 24 3.67 14.45 0.10
N PRO A 25 2.49 14.09 0.66
CA PRO A 25 2.20 12.70 0.97
C PRO A 25 2.05 11.84 -0.28
N GLU A 26 1.58 12.40 -1.39
CA GLU A 26 1.42 11.65 -2.64
C GLU A 26 2.76 11.21 -3.24
N LEU A 27 3.81 12.02 -3.10
CA LEU A 27 5.18 11.62 -3.48
C LEU A 27 5.72 10.52 -2.55
N LEU A 28 5.44 10.57 -1.24
CA LEU A 28 5.79 9.47 -0.33
C LEU A 28 5.12 8.16 -0.75
N ARG A 29 3.84 8.22 -1.15
CA ARG A 29 3.13 7.06 -1.71
C ARG A 29 3.77 6.56 -3.00
N ILE A 30 4.17 7.44 -3.92
CA ILE A 30 4.85 7.00 -5.15
C ILE A 30 6.16 6.30 -4.81
N TYR A 31 6.95 6.86 -3.89
CA TYR A 31 8.22 6.26 -3.47
C TYR A 31 8.02 4.89 -2.83
N SER A 32 7.04 4.72 -1.94
CA SER A 32 6.77 3.41 -1.34
C SER A 32 6.34 2.37 -2.37
N TYR A 33 5.51 2.73 -3.34
CA TYR A 33 5.07 1.78 -4.35
C TYR A 33 6.17 1.40 -5.34
N LEU A 34 7.00 2.37 -5.76
CA LEU A 34 8.18 2.08 -6.59
C LEU A 34 9.18 1.21 -5.84
N PHE A 35 9.38 1.47 -4.55
CA PHE A 35 10.27 0.68 -3.71
C PHE A 35 9.69 -0.73 -3.44
N PHE A 36 8.37 -0.88 -3.32
CA PHE A 36 7.73 -2.19 -3.30
C PHE A 36 7.99 -2.97 -4.60
N TRP A 37 7.87 -2.34 -5.78
CA TRP A 37 8.21 -3.00 -7.04
C TRP A 37 9.68 -3.40 -7.14
N LEU A 38 10.59 -2.63 -6.54
CA LEU A 38 11.99 -3.03 -6.39
C LEU A 38 12.13 -4.29 -5.52
N ILE A 39 11.40 -4.37 -4.40
CA ILE A 39 11.36 -5.59 -3.57
C ILE A 39 10.86 -6.79 -4.37
N ILE A 40 9.78 -6.63 -5.14
CA ILE A 40 9.27 -7.70 -6.03
C ILE A 40 10.32 -8.14 -7.03
N PHE A 41 11.02 -7.19 -7.67
CA PHE A 41 12.06 -7.50 -8.64
C PHE A 41 13.23 -8.26 -8.00
N CYS A 42 13.69 -7.83 -6.82
CA CYS A 42 14.74 -8.54 -6.07
C CYS A 42 14.28 -9.95 -5.68
N GLY A 43 13.05 -10.11 -5.18
CA GLY A 43 12.50 -11.42 -4.84
C GLY A 43 12.40 -12.34 -6.04
N TRP A 44 11.86 -11.86 -7.16
CA TRP A 44 11.84 -12.61 -8.42
C TRP A 44 13.24 -13.04 -8.86
N TYR A 45 14.22 -12.14 -8.80
CA TYR A 45 15.60 -12.46 -9.18
C TYR A 45 16.22 -13.54 -8.28
N PHE A 46 16.03 -13.44 -6.96
CA PHE A 46 16.54 -14.43 -6.01
C PHE A 46 15.82 -15.77 -6.13
N THR A 47 14.49 -15.80 -6.14
CA THR A 47 13.74 -17.05 -6.26
C THR A 47 14.05 -17.75 -7.59
N LYS A 48 14.07 -17.01 -8.71
CA LYS A 48 14.26 -17.62 -10.03
C LYS A 48 15.69 -18.12 -10.30
N HIS A 49 16.71 -17.45 -9.76
CA HIS A 49 18.11 -17.74 -10.11
C HIS A 49 18.94 -18.34 -8.97
N HIS A 50 18.44 -18.29 -7.73
CA HIS A 50 19.21 -18.66 -6.53
C HIS A 50 18.42 -19.53 -5.55
N SER A 51 17.22 -19.98 -5.90
CA SER A 51 16.43 -20.91 -5.10
C SER A 51 16.03 -22.13 -5.94
N ASP A 52 15.77 -23.26 -5.27
CA ASP A 52 15.38 -24.53 -5.90
C ASP A 52 13.84 -24.66 -6.04
N VAL A 53 13.12 -23.54 -6.04
CA VAL A 53 11.66 -23.51 -6.06
C VAL A 53 11.13 -23.84 -7.45
N ASP A 54 10.23 -24.83 -7.53
CA ASP A 54 9.46 -25.10 -8.74
C ASP A 54 8.21 -24.19 -8.79
N PHE A 55 8.15 -23.34 -9.82
CA PHE A 55 7.01 -22.46 -10.07
C PHE A 55 5.80 -23.19 -10.65
N HIS A 56 5.90 -24.48 -10.95
CA HIS A 56 4.83 -25.30 -11.52
C HIS A 56 4.33 -26.39 -10.58
N ASP A 57 5.07 -26.69 -9.52
CA ASP A 57 4.73 -27.71 -8.53
C ASP A 57 5.14 -27.24 -7.14
N ASN A 58 4.18 -26.67 -6.41
CA ASN A 58 4.40 -26.18 -5.05
C ASN A 58 3.09 -26.10 -4.26
N ILE A 59 3.23 -25.99 -2.95
CA ILE A 59 2.11 -26.01 -2.01
C ILE A 59 1.08 -24.88 -2.24
N LEU A 60 1.48 -23.75 -2.84
CA LEU A 60 0.54 -22.67 -3.17
C LEU A 60 -0.31 -23.04 -4.38
N ILE A 61 0.25 -23.72 -5.38
CA ILE A 61 -0.53 -24.28 -6.49
C ILE A 61 -1.48 -25.35 -5.97
N ASP A 62 -1.00 -26.24 -5.10
CA ASP A 62 -1.83 -27.30 -4.51
C ASP A 62 -2.96 -26.77 -3.64
N THR A 63 -2.82 -25.56 -3.06
CA THR A 63 -3.83 -24.97 -2.19
C THR A 63 -4.74 -23.98 -2.92
N PHE A 64 -4.20 -23.16 -3.82
CA PHE A 64 -4.91 -22.02 -4.44
C PHE A 64 -5.04 -22.14 -5.96
N GLY A 65 -4.54 -23.24 -6.55
CA GLY A 65 -4.51 -23.50 -7.99
C GLY A 65 -3.69 -22.49 -8.81
N SER A 66 -2.92 -21.63 -8.14
CA SER A 66 -2.11 -20.59 -8.78
C SER A 66 -1.05 -20.07 -7.82
N ASN A 67 0.07 -19.60 -8.37
CA ASN A 67 1.09 -18.93 -7.57
C ASN A 67 0.59 -17.56 -7.10
N SER A 68 0.91 -17.24 -5.85
CA SER A 68 0.80 -15.88 -5.34
C SER A 68 2.14 -15.14 -5.49
N ILE A 69 2.10 -13.81 -5.44
CA ILE A 69 3.33 -13.00 -5.43
C ILE A 69 4.21 -13.30 -4.20
N CYS A 70 3.64 -13.91 -3.16
CA CYS A 70 4.34 -14.23 -1.93
C CYS A 70 5.43 -15.29 -2.13
N LEU A 71 5.30 -16.17 -3.14
CA LEU A 71 6.33 -17.15 -3.51
C LEU A 71 7.72 -16.51 -3.72
N LEU A 72 7.75 -15.23 -4.11
CA LEU A 72 8.98 -14.46 -4.30
C LEU A 72 9.68 -14.05 -2.99
N PHE A 73 9.06 -14.34 -1.86
CA PHE A 73 9.49 -13.97 -0.52
C PHE A 73 9.80 -15.19 0.37
N ASP A 74 9.35 -16.38 -0.03
CA ASP A 74 9.23 -17.52 0.89
C ASP A 74 10.57 -18.24 1.11
N HIS A 75 11.43 -18.25 0.10
CA HIS A 75 12.61 -19.12 0.09
C HIS A 75 13.94 -18.35 0.13
N PRO A 76 15.00 -18.96 0.69
CA PRO A 76 16.35 -18.41 0.61
C PRO A 76 16.83 -18.21 -0.84
N PRO A 77 17.63 -17.17 -1.12
CA PRO A 77 18.10 -16.13 -0.19
C PRO A 77 17.11 -14.97 0.01
N ALA A 78 15.94 -14.99 -0.65
CA ALA A 78 14.98 -13.88 -0.63
C ALA A 78 14.47 -13.59 0.79
N ASN A 79 14.06 -14.63 1.54
CA ASN A 79 13.55 -14.49 2.90
C ASN A 79 14.59 -13.96 3.92
N TYR A 80 15.88 -13.93 3.58
CA TYR A 80 16.93 -13.32 4.43
C TYR A 80 17.15 -11.83 4.14
N ILE A 81 16.94 -11.41 2.88
CA ILE A 81 17.28 -10.06 2.41
C ILE A 81 16.05 -9.16 2.38
N LEU A 82 14.94 -9.67 1.86
CA LEU A 82 13.72 -8.90 1.65
C LEU A 82 13.05 -8.39 2.94
N PRO A 83 13.15 -9.01 4.13
CA PRO A 83 12.66 -8.40 5.37
C PRO A 83 13.26 -7.02 5.63
N SER A 84 14.57 -6.86 5.34
CA SER A 84 15.28 -5.60 5.55
C SER A 84 14.83 -4.54 4.56
N LEU A 85 14.60 -4.91 3.29
CA LEU A 85 14.00 -4.01 2.30
C LEU A 85 12.55 -3.67 2.67
N TRP A 86 11.76 -4.63 3.13
CA TRP A 86 10.41 -4.38 3.59
C TRP A 86 10.38 -3.39 4.76
N ALA A 87 11.31 -3.48 5.71
CA ALA A 87 11.41 -2.52 6.82
C ALA A 87 11.63 -1.08 6.31
N LEU A 88 12.47 -0.89 5.28
CA LEU A 88 12.65 0.42 4.64
C LEU A 88 11.36 0.88 3.92
N ASN A 89 10.69 -0.03 3.22
CA ASN A 89 9.41 0.29 2.56
C ASN A 89 8.32 0.65 3.57
N TYR A 90 8.28 -0.05 4.69
CA TYR A 90 7.35 0.16 5.79
C TYR A 90 7.50 1.59 6.33
N LEU A 91 8.73 2.11 6.48
CA LEU A 91 8.94 3.50 6.89
C LEU A 91 8.32 4.50 5.91
N LEU A 92 8.38 4.23 4.60
CA LEU A 92 7.73 5.07 3.58
C LEU A 92 6.21 4.99 3.65
N LEU A 93 5.65 3.77 3.76
CA LEU A 93 4.21 3.55 3.91
C LEU A 93 3.66 4.17 5.19
N PHE A 94 4.36 3.99 6.31
CA PHE A 94 4.03 4.59 7.60
C PHE A 94 4.07 6.11 7.50
N SER A 95 5.15 6.69 6.94
CA SER A 95 5.28 8.14 6.76
C SER A 95 4.16 8.70 5.89
N TYR A 96 3.78 7.99 4.83
CA TYR A 96 2.65 8.35 3.99
C TYR A 96 1.31 8.32 4.76
N SER A 97 1.00 7.22 5.45
CA SER A 97 -0.24 7.05 6.22
C SER A 97 -0.34 8.09 7.34
N LEU A 98 0.77 8.33 8.07
CA LEU A 98 0.86 9.35 9.10
C LEU A 98 0.67 10.76 8.53
N SER A 99 1.32 11.09 7.40
CA SER A 99 1.16 12.39 6.76
C SER A 99 -0.27 12.59 6.25
N CYS A 100 -0.93 11.56 5.72
CA CYS A 100 -2.34 11.64 5.36
C CYS A 100 -3.22 11.92 6.58
N TRP A 101 -2.97 11.23 7.70
CA TRP A 101 -3.71 11.47 8.93
C TRP A 101 -3.47 12.87 9.50
N LEU A 102 -2.23 13.37 9.46
CA LEU A 102 -1.89 14.73 9.87
C LEU A 102 -2.63 15.79 9.03
N ARG A 103 -2.82 15.59 7.72
CA ARG A 103 -3.66 16.47 6.89
C ARG A 103 -5.10 16.52 7.43
N VAL A 104 -5.68 15.36 7.74
CA VAL A 104 -7.05 15.27 8.27
C VAL A 104 -7.14 15.85 9.68
N TYR A 105 -6.13 15.64 10.54
CA TYR A 105 -6.04 16.24 11.86
C TYR A 105 -5.99 17.76 11.78
N HIS A 106 -5.19 18.32 10.85
CA HIS A 106 -5.12 19.75 10.61
C HIS A 106 -6.49 20.32 10.24
N GLU A 107 -7.20 19.71 9.28
CA GLU A 107 -8.58 20.10 8.94
C GLU A 107 -9.54 19.98 10.12
N LYS A 108 -9.33 19.01 11.02
CA LYS A 108 -10.13 18.87 12.24
C LYS A 108 -9.85 19.99 13.24
N ALA A 109 -8.58 20.36 13.41
CA ALA A 109 -8.16 21.42 14.32
C ALA A 109 -8.67 22.80 13.86
N LEU A 110 -8.80 23.00 12.55
CA LEU A 110 -9.42 24.19 11.94
C LEU A 110 -10.96 24.12 11.86
N GLU A 111 -11.58 23.08 12.43
CA GLU A 111 -13.04 22.86 12.41
C GLU A 111 -13.66 22.71 11.01
N HIS A 112 -12.87 22.47 9.96
CA HIS A 112 -13.35 22.24 8.60
C HIS A 112 -14.01 20.87 8.40
N ILE A 113 -13.79 19.93 9.32
CA ILE A 113 -14.40 18.59 9.28
C ILE A 113 -15.02 18.17 10.62
N THR A 114 -16.03 17.32 10.54
CA THR A 114 -16.72 16.76 11.71
C THR A 114 -15.87 15.74 12.47
N SER A 115 -16.14 15.56 13.77
CA SER A 115 -15.44 14.57 14.60
C SER A 115 -15.64 13.14 14.11
N SER A 116 -16.82 12.79 13.59
CA SER A 116 -17.07 11.46 13.02
C SER A 116 -16.20 11.17 11.81
N ARG A 117 -15.99 12.18 10.93
CA ARG A 117 -15.11 12.04 9.78
C ARG A 117 -13.66 11.87 10.22
N TYR A 118 -13.20 12.69 11.16
CA TYR A 118 -11.86 12.54 11.74
C TYR A 118 -11.63 11.15 12.37
N ASN A 119 -12.60 10.64 13.13
CA ASN A 119 -12.54 9.31 13.73
C ASN A 119 -12.46 8.21 12.66
N PHE A 120 -13.26 8.31 11.60
CA PHE A 120 -13.20 7.37 10.46
C PHE A 120 -11.79 7.31 9.85
N PHE A 121 -11.21 8.47 9.49
CA PHE A 121 -9.86 8.51 8.92
C PHE A 121 -8.78 8.02 9.89
N THR A 122 -8.95 8.28 11.20
CA THR A 122 -8.06 7.77 12.25
C THR A 122 -8.10 6.25 12.33
N ILE A 123 -9.30 5.65 12.39
CA ILE A 123 -9.47 4.20 12.42
C ILE A 123 -8.90 3.55 11.15
N CYS A 124 -9.21 4.08 9.96
CA CYS A 124 -8.65 3.57 8.71
C CYS A 124 -7.12 3.58 8.73
N THR A 125 -6.50 4.69 9.18
CA THR A 125 -5.05 4.82 9.24
C THR A 125 -4.41 3.83 10.22
N LEU A 126 -5.05 3.59 11.38
CA LEU A 126 -4.58 2.58 12.33
C LEU A 126 -4.63 1.17 11.74
N ILE A 127 -5.73 0.82 11.06
CA ILE A 127 -5.86 -0.49 10.40
C ILE A 127 -4.82 -0.64 9.30
N GLU A 128 -4.58 0.38 8.48
CA GLU A 128 -3.54 0.36 7.44
C GLU A 128 -2.15 0.06 8.02
N ILE A 129 -1.74 0.81 9.05
CA ILE A 129 -0.43 0.63 9.70
C ILE A 129 -0.33 -0.77 10.30
N LEU A 130 -1.39 -1.24 10.96
CA LEU A 130 -1.44 -2.60 11.50
C LEU A 130 -1.30 -3.65 10.40
N SER A 131 -2.03 -3.50 9.29
CA SER A 131 -1.94 -4.38 8.12
C SER A 131 -0.53 -4.43 7.53
N PHE A 132 0.14 -3.28 7.36
CA PHE A 132 1.53 -3.24 6.86
C PHE A 132 2.51 -3.90 7.84
N THR A 133 2.25 -3.77 9.14
CA THR A 133 3.06 -4.39 10.19
C THR A 133 2.87 -5.91 10.17
N ILE A 134 1.62 -6.39 10.17
CA ILE A 134 1.30 -7.83 10.14
C ILE A 134 1.83 -8.47 8.86
N PHE A 135 1.80 -7.77 7.72
CA PHE A 135 2.34 -8.30 6.46
C PHE A 135 3.83 -8.71 6.56
N SER A 136 4.62 -8.06 7.42
CA SER A 136 6.03 -8.43 7.63
C SER A 136 6.23 -9.88 8.09
N THR A 137 5.22 -10.50 8.70
CA THR A 137 5.25 -11.90 9.12
C THR A 137 5.43 -12.86 7.94
N ILE A 138 5.07 -12.45 6.71
CA ILE A 138 5.17 -13.33 5.54
C ILE A 138 6.60 -13.77 5.22
N PHE A 139 7.60 -12.99 5.64
CA PHE A 139 9.00 -13.35 5.44
C PHE A 139 9.54 -14.32 6.49
N ALA A 140 8.79 -14.54 7.57
CA ALA A 140 9.24 -15.35 8.71
C ALA A 140 8.66 -16.77 8.71
N ILE A 141 7.48 -16.96 8.09
CA ILE A 141 6.75 -18.23 8.10
C ILE A 141 6.57 -18.67 6.66
N THR A 142 7.11 -19.83 6.34
CA THR A 142 7.00 -20.41 5.00
C THR A 142 5.68 -21.18 4.83
N PRO A 143 5.16 -21.32 3.61
CA PRO A 143 3.93 -22.07 3.42
C PRO A 143 4.08 -23.56 3.76
N GLU A 144 5.28 -24.13 3.70
CA GLU A 144 5.59 -25.50 4.15
C GLU A 144 5.38 -25.69 5.66
N GLU A 145 5.63 -24.67 6.47
CA GLU A 145 5.36 -24.70 7.90
C GLU A 145 3.87 -24.60 8.19
N SER A 146 3.19 -23.65 7.54
CA SER A 146 1.73 -23.49 7.63
C SER A 146 1.20 -22.55 6.55
N VAL A 147 0.54 -23.10 5.54
CA VAL A 147 -0.10 -22.30 4.47
C VAL A 147 -1.11 -21.29 5.03
N ALA A 148 -1.86 -21.67 6.07
CA ALA A 148 -2.84 -20.78 6.69
C ALA A 148 -2.19 -19.57 7.37
N ILE A 149 -1.19 -19.81 8.22
CA ILE A 149 -0.50 -18.73 8.95
C ILE A 149 0.34 -17.89 7.98
N HIS A 150 0.89 -18.49 6.93
CA HIS A 150 1.57 -17.79 5.85
C HIS A 150 0.63 -16.87 5.04
N THR A 151 -0.58 -17.32 4.74
CA THR A 151 -1.55 -16.58 3.91
C THR A 151 -2.19 -15.40 4.64
N LEU A 152 -2.46 -15.53 5.94
CA LEU A 152 -3.15 -14.50 6.73
C LEU A 152 -2.50 -13.11 6.65
N PRO A 153 -1.17 -12.94 6.80
CA PRO A 153 -0.48 -11.67 6.60
C PRO A 153 -0.78 -10.99 5.26
N PHE A 154 -0.83 -11.76 4.18
CA PHE A 154 -1.17 -11.25 2.86
C PHE A 154 -2.64 -10.83 2.78
N THR A 155 -3.56 -11.58 3.40
CA THR A 155 -4.97 -11.19 3.53
C THR A 155 -5.11 -9.86 4.30
N PHE A 156 -4.36 -9.65 5.38
CA PHE A 156 -4.32 -8.37 6.10
C PHE A 156 -3.81 -7.23 5.22
N LEU A 157 -2.82 -7.48 4.36
CA LEU A 157 -2.36 -6.51 3.38
C LEU A 157 -3.48 -6.15 2.38
N ILE A 158 -4.22 -7.12 1.86
CA ILE A 158 -5.37 -6.88 0.96
C ILE A 158 -6.41 -5.97 1.65
N ILE A 159 -6.73 -6.23 2.92
CA ILE A 159 -7.65 -5.41 3.70
C ILE A 159 -7.10 -3.98 3.87
N GLY A 160 -5.83 -3.85 4.26
CA GLY A 160 -5.17 -2.55 4.46
C GLY A 160 -5.15 -1.70 3.19
N LEU A 161 -4.79 -2.30 2.05
CA LEU A 161 -4.80 -1.62 0.75
C LEU A 161 -6.21 -1.25 0.28
N SER A 162 -7.21 -2.09 0.58
CA SER A 162 -8.61 -1.80 0.27
C SER A 162 -9.13 -0.61 1.08
N ILE A 163 -8.84 -0.56 2.38
CA ILE A 163 -9.14 0.57 3.25
C ILE A 163 -8.43 1.82 2.76
N LEU A 164 -7.14 1.72 2.43
CA LEU A 164 -6.37 2.85 1.91
C LEU A 164 -6.97 3.40 0.60
N SER A 165 -7.37 2.52 -0.32
CA SER A 165 -8.02 2.92 -1.57
C SER A 165 -9.35 3.64 -1.30
N GLY A 166 -10.20 3.08 -0.44
CA GLY A 166 -11.47 3.71 -0.05
C GLY A 166 -11.28 5.06 0.65
N LYS A 167 -10.32 5.13 1.57
CA LYS A 167 -9.94 6.35 2.30
C LYS A 167 -9.49 7.44 1.34
N ASN A 168 -8.62 7.12 0.38
CA ASN A 168 -8.13 8.06 -0.62
C ASN A 168 -9.24 8.52 -1.58
N TYR A 169 -10.12 7.61 -2.01
CA TYR A 169 -11.29 7.96 -2.81
C TYR A 169 -12.15 9.03 -2.11
N ILE A 170 -12.45 8.83 -0.83
CA ILE A 170 -13.23 9.80 -0.03
C ILE A 170 -12.46 11.12 0.13
N TYR A 171 -11.17 11.04 0.44
CA TYR A 171 -10.33 12.23 0.68
C TYR A 171 -10.21 13.12 -0.57
N TYR A 172 -9.93 12.54 -1.74
CA TYR A 172 -9.70 13.32 -2.95
C TYR A 172 -10.95 14.06 -3.44
N GLN A 173 -12.14 13.52 -3.20
CA GLN A 173 -13.39 14.23 -3.50
C GLN A 173 -13.54 15.54 -2.72
N PHE A 174 -12.94 15.62 -1.55
CA PHE A 174 -13.02 16.78 -0.69
C PHE A 174 -11.93 17.82 -1.01
N VAL A 175 -10.69 17.40 -1.25
CA VAL A 175 -9.55 18.34 -1.30
C VAL A 175 -9.01 18.67 -2.70
N THR A 176 -9.27 17.85 -3.71
CA THR A 176 -8.55 17.97 -5.00
C THR A 176 -9.33 18.64 -6.12
N GLU A 177 -10.55 19.15 -5.88
CA GLU A 177 -11.41 19.74 -6.92
C GLU A 177 -11.52 18.84 -8.17
N LEU A 178 -11.90 17.57 -7.97
CA LEU A 178 -12.01 16.60 -9.07
C LEU A 178 -13.04 17.05 -10.12
N THR A 179 -12.67 16.91 -11.40
CA THR A 179 -13.65 16.98 -12.50
C THR A 179 -14.64 15.81 -12.42
N GLU A 180 -15.84 15.94 -13.00
CA GLU A 180 -16.84 14.86 -13.00
C GLU A 180 -16.31 13.55 -13.60
N LYS A 181 -15.49 13.64 -14.66
CA LYS A 181 -14.81 12.48 -15.24
C LYS A 181 -13.85 11.82 -14.25
N GLU A 182 -13.08 12.60 -13.50
CA GLU A 182 -12.15 12.07 -12.48
C GLU A 182 -12.91 11.43 -11.31
N LYS A 183 -14.02 12.03 -10.86
CA LYS A 183 -14.89 11.43 -9.83
C LYS A 183 -15.43 10.08 -10.28
N PHE A 184 -15.97 10.01 -11.50
CA PHE A 184 -16.47 8.76 -12.08
C PHE A 184 -15.37 7.71 -12.20
N GLN A 185 -14.21 8.08 -12.76
CA GLN A 185 -13.05 7.17 -12.87
C GLN A 185 -12.59 6.66 -11.51
N SER A 186 -12.45 7.54 -10.52
CA SER A 186 -12.02 7.19 -9.16
C SER A 186 -13.03 6.24 -8.49
N LYS A 187 -14.34 6.48 -8.68
CA LYS A 187 -15.40 5.58 -8.21
C LYS A 187 -15.28 4.20 -8.83
N VAL A 188 -15.20 4.12 -10.16
CA VAL A 188 -15.11 2.84 -10.89
C VAL A 188 -13.87 2.05 -10.46
N ILE A 189 -12.70 2.67 -10.45
CA ILE A 189 -11.43 2.03 -10.06
C ILE A 189 -11.51 1.52 -8.62
N THR A 190 -12.00 2.35 -7.68
CA THR A 190 -12.10 1.96 -6.28
C THR A 190 -13.11 0.83 -6.11
N SER A 191 -14.27 0.88 -6.76
CA SER A 191 -15.26 -0.20 -6.72
C SER A 191 -14.73 -1.51 -7.26
N ILE A 192 -14.00 -1.49 -8.39
CA ILE A 192 -13.33 -2.68 -8.94
C ILE A 192 -12.34 -3.22 -7.92
N HIS A 193 -11.47 -2.37 -7.37
CA HIS A 193 -10.46 -2.78 -6.38
C HIS A 193 -11.09 -3.45 -5.16
N ILE A 194 -12.11 -2.84 -4.55
CA ILE A 194 -12.81 -3.41 -3.40
C ILE A 194 -13.46 -4.74 -3.76
N PHE A 195 -14.12 -4.83 -4.92
CA PHE A 195 -14.76 -6.06 -5.37
C PHE A 195 -13.75 -7.21 -5.54
N VAL A 196 -12.64 -6.97 -6.25
CA VAL A 196 -11.63 -8.02 -6.46
C VAL A 196 -10.89 -8.37 -5.16
N SER A 197 -10.66 -7.40 -4.26
CA SER A 197 -10.11 -7.64 -2.93
C SER A 197 -11.02 -8.53 -2.10
N LEU A 198 -12.33 -8.26 -2.07
CA LEU A 198 -13.31 -9.10 -1.36
C LEU A 198 -13.32 -10.51 -1.93
N PHE A 199 -13.38 -10.66 -3.25
CA PHE A 199 -13.29 -11.97 -3.89
C PHE A 199 -12.02 -12.72 -3.45
N LYS A 200 -10.85 -12.07 -3.49
CA LYS A 200 -9.58 -12.71 -3.09
C LYS A 200 -9.58 -13.15 -1.63
N ILE A 201 -10.09 -12.31 -0.72
CA ILE A 201 -10.21 -12.66 0.70
C ILE A 201 -11.12 -13.89 0.85
N PHE A 202 -12.31 -13.88 0.25
CA PHE A 202 -13.23 -15.03 0.32
C PHE A 202 -12.62 -16.29 -0.30
N PHE A 203 -11.99 -16.18 -1.46
CA PHE A 203 -11.35 -17.30 -2.14
C PHE A 203 -10.22 -17.88 -1.29
N GLN A 204 -9.34 -17.05 -0.71
CA GLN A 204 -8.25 -17.52 0.17
C GLN A 204 -8.78 -18.30 1.37
N PHE A 205 -9.78 -17.76 2.08
CA PHE A 205 -10.38 -18.47 3.21
C PHE A 205 -11.07 -19.74 2.76
N TYR A 206 -11.84 -19.70 1.68
CA TYR A 206 -12.57 -20.87 1.20
C TYR A 206 -11.62 -21.99 0.76
N ALA A 207 -10.58 -21.67 -0.03
CA ALA A 207 -9.58 -22.64 -0.48
C ALA A 207 -8.81 -23.30 0.67
N LEU A 208 -8.53 -22.56 1.76
CA LEU A 208 -7.89 -23.11 2.95
C LEU A 208 -8.76 -24.16 3.68
N PHE A 209 -10.08 -24.00 3.67
CA PHE A 209 -11.00 -24.90 4.39
C PHE A 209 -11.67 -25.94 3.50
N GLN A 210 -11.75 -25.70 2.20
CA GLN A 210 -12.41 -26.53 1.19
C GLN A 210 -11.52 -26.61 -0.07
N PRO A 211 -10.43 -27.41 -0.03
CA PRO A 211 -9.44 -27.45 -1.10
C PRO A 211 -10.01 -27.85 -2.47
N GLU A 212 -11.08 -28.66 -2.51
CA GLU A 212 -11.79 -29.11 -3.72
C GLU A 212 -12.26 -27.94 -4.62
N ILE A 213 -12.29 -26.70 -4.11
CA ILE A 213 -12.60 -25.51 -4.92
C ILE A 213 -11.65 -25.34 -6.11
N ILE A 214 -10.39 -25.81 -5.99
CA ILE A 214 -9.39 -25.68 -7.05
C ILE A 214 -9.64 -26.65 -8.20
N ASP A 215 -10.43 -27.71 -8.02
CA ASP A 215 -10.81 -28.62 -9.10
C ASP A 215 -11.77 -27.95 -10.11
N ASN A 216 -12.36 -26.80 -9.73
CA ASN A 216 -13.24 -26.04 -10.60
C ASN A 216 -12.47 -25.07 -11.49
N GLN A 217 -12.26 -25.46 -12.75
CA GLN A 217 -11.53 -24.66 -13.74
C GLN A 217 -12.07 -23.23 -13.94
N ASN A 218 -13.39 -23.03 -13.81
CA ASN A 218 -13.98 -21.69 -13.94
C ASN A 218 -13.60 -20.80 -12.76
N VAL A 219 -13.55 -21.35 -11.55
CA VAL A 219 -13.14 -20.63 -10.35
C VAL A 219 -11.65 -20.28 -10.42
N LEU A 220 -10.80 -21.22 -10.84
CA LEU A 220 -9.36 -20.97 -11.04
C LEU A 220 -9.11 -19.85 -12.05
N SER A 221 -9.72 -19.95 -13.24
CA SER A 221 -9.60 -18.93 -14.28
C SER A 221 -10.06 -17.56 -13.79
N THR A 222 -11.13 -17.52 -12.99
CA THR A 222 -11.62 -16.28 -12.36
C THR A 222 -10.62 -15.72 -11.36
N ASN A 223 -10.04 -16.57 -10.50
CA ASN A 223 -9.04 -16.17 -9.51
C ASN A 223 -7.76 -15.62 -10.18
N GLU A 224 -7.29 -16.22 -11.27
CA GLU A 224 -6.14 -15.71 -12.03
C GLU A 224 -6.42 -14.30 -12.60
N ILE A 225 -7.55 -14.14 -13.29
CA ILE A 225 -7.96 -12.85 -13.86
C ILE A 225 -8.08 -11.79 -12.75
N PHE A 226 -8.74 -12.13 -11.64
CA PHE A 226 -8.94 -11.19 -10.54
C PHE A 226 -7.64 -10.90 -9.79
N SER A 227 -6.69 -11.83 -9.76
CA SER A 227 -5.36 -11.60 -9.22
C SER A 227 -4.59 -10.58 -10.05
N ILE A 228 -4.66 -10.66 -11.38
CA ILE A 228 -4.06 -9.65 -12.27
C ILE A 228 -4.72 -8.29 -12.03
N ILE A 229 -6.06 -8.22 -12.08
CA ILE A 229 -6.80 -6.96 -11.84
C ILE A 229 -6.47 -6.39 -10.45
N TRP A 230 -6.35 -7.24 -9.44
CA TRP A 230 -5.98 -6.83 -8.09
C TRP A 230 -4.58 -6.22 -8.08
N ILE A 231 -3.56 -6.86 -8.67
CA ILE A 231 -2.20 -6.28 -8.74
C ILE A 231 -2.22 -4.91 -9.43
N PHE A 232 -2.91 -4.78 -10.56
CA PHE A 232 -3.03 -3.50 -11.25
C PHE A 232 -3.67 -2.42 -10.37
N THR A 233 -4.82 -2.71 -9.77
CA THR A 233 -5.56 -1.75 -8.95
C THR A 233 -4.92 -1.48 -7.59
N ALA A 234 -4.20 -2.46 -7.04
CA ALA A 234 -3.58 -2.41 -5.73
C ALA A 234 -2.16 -1.86 -5.73
N ALA A 235 -1.41 -1.97 -6.84
CA ALA A 235 0.03 -1.65 -6.89
C ALA A 235 0.49 -0.77 -8.07
N ILE A 236 -0.30 -0.65 -9.14
CA ILE A 236 0.08 0.17 -10.31
C ILE A 236 -0.74 1.47 -10.38
N ILE A 237 -2.07 1.35 -10.34
CA ILE A 237 -2.98 2.51 -10.39
C ILE A 237 -2.72 3.52 -9.26
N PRO A 238 -2.40 3.12 -8.00
CA PRO A 238 -1.97 4.03 -6.95
C PRO A 238 -0.87 5.01 -7.37
N ILE A 239 0.16 4.53 -8.08
CA ILE A 239 1.27 5.35 -8.56
C ILE A 239 0.76 6.42 -9.51
N TYR A 240 -0.04 6.02 -10.50
CA TYR A 240 -0.64 6.94 -11.46
C TYR A 240 -1.55 7.98 -10.79
N THR A 241 -2.43 7.54 -9.87
CA THR A 241 -3.35 8.45 -9.17
C THR A 241 -2.62 9.46 -8.31
N SER A 242 -1.62 9.03 -7.52
CA SER A 242 -0.81 9.93 -6.71
C SER A 242 0.02 10.87 -7.58
N TRP A 243 0.58 10.41 -8.70
CA TRP A 243 1.31 11.30 -9.61
C TRP A 243 0.43 12.41 -10.19
N ARG A 244 -0.80 12.07 -10.58
CA ARG A 244 -1.77 13.02 -11.16
C ARG A 244 -2.29 14.01 -10.12
N LEU A 245 -2.44 13.60 -8.86
CA LEU A 245 -3.07 14.40 -7.81
C LEU A 245 -2.08 15.06 -6.84
N LYS A 246 -0.78 14.80 -6.95
CA LYS A 246 0.25 15.30 -6.00
C LYS A 246 0.23 16.81 -5.77
N ASP A 247 -0.11 17.60 -6.79
CA ASP A 247 -0.11 19.06 -6.69
C ASP A 247 -1.47 19.63 -6.24
N ARG A 248 -2.51 18.78 -6.18
CA ARG A 248 -3.88 19.13 -5.79
C ARG A 248 -4.29 18.58 -4.43
N ALA A 249 -3.63 17.53 -3.94
CA ALA A 249 -3.98 16.85 -2.69
C ALA A 249 -3.52 17.58 -1.43
N GLY A 250 -2.84 18.72 -1.57
CA GLY A 250 -2.33 19.53 -0.46
C GLY A 250 -1.05 18.97 0.15
N ASP A 251 -0.08 19.87 0.36
CA ASP A 251 1.16 19.59 1.08
C ASP A 251 0.96 19.91 2.59
N LEU A 252 1.62 19.15 3.47
CA LEU A 252 1.74 19.49 4.88
C LEU A 252 2.92 20.42 5.09
N SER A 253 2.68 21.63 5.59
CA SER A 253 3.75 22.60 5.85
C SER A 253 3.85 22.90 7.34
N PHE A 254 5.05 22.75 7.89
CA PHE A 254 5.37 23.03 9.29
C PHE A 254 6.41 24.15 9.33
N THR A 255 5.99 25.32 9.81
CA THR A 255 6.88 26.47 10.02
C THR A 255 7.33 26.50 11.46
N ILE A 256 8.64 26.43 11.67
CA ILE A 256 9.26 26.63 12.98
C ILE A 256 10.01 27.97 12.98
N SER A 257 9.87 28.72 14.06
CA SER A 257 10.67 29.93 14.34
C SER A 257 11.66 29.58 15.45
N PRO A 258 12.77 28.88 15.14
CA PRO A 258 13.71 28.46 16.16
C PRO A 258 14.28 29.70 16.86
N ARG A 259 14.14 29.75 18.18
CA ARG A 259 14.98 30.64 19.00
C ARG A 259 16.37 30.03 19.00
N LEU A 260 17.19 30.41 18.01
CA LEU A 260 18.59 30.04 17.97
C LEU A 260 19.27 30.68 19.19
N THR A 261 19.58 29.88 20.21
CA THR A 261 20.58 30.27 21.20
C THR A 261 21.91 30.33 20.48
N SER A 262 22.64 31.43 20.61
CA SER A 262 24.01 31.53 20.10
C SER A 262 24.84 30.39 20.69
N PHE A 263 25.37 29.53 19.83
CA PHE A 263 26.40 28.56 20.21
C PHE A 263 27.71 29.27 20.51
#